data_AF-A0A2D5KGU2-F1
#
_entry.id   AF-A0A2D5KGU2-F1
#
_cell.length_a   1.000
_cell.length_b   1.000
_cell.length_c   1.000
_cell.angle_alpha   90.00
_cell.angle_beta   90.00
_cell.angle_gamma   90.00
#
_symmetry.space_group_name_H-M   'P 1'
#
loop_
_entity.id
_entity.type
_entity.pdbx_description
1 polymer ?
#
loop_
_entity_poly.entity_id
_entity_poly.type
_entity_poly.pdbx_seq_one_letter_code
_entity_poly.pdbx_strand_id
1 'polypeptide(L)' 'MNRIKEVLGEKGIKQTWLAEKLGKSYNMVNSYVQNRSQPSLEVLFRIAEILDVDAKDLIKSNERI' A
#
# COMPACT_ATOMS: atom_id res chain seq x y z
N MET A 1 1.47 1.92 11.42
CA MET A 1 1.89 1.01 10.31
C MET A 1 0.92 1.17 9.14
N ASN A 2 1.33 0.83 7.91
CA ASN A 2 0.43 0.93 6.74
C ASN A 2 -0.56 -0.25 6.66
N ARG A 3 -1.63 -0.06 5.89
CA ARG A 3 -2.75 -1.00 5.65
C ARG A 3 -2.82 -1.52 4.21
N ILE A 4 -1.72 -1.45 3.45
CA ILE A 4 -1.73 -1.79 2.02
C ILE A 4 -2.16 -3.24 1.81
N LYS A 5 -1.76 -4.17 2.68
CA LYS A 5 -2.14 -5.58 2.59
C LYS A 5 -3.64 -5.77 2.75
N GLU A 6 -4.23 -5.12 3.75
CA GLU A 6 -5.65 -5.19 4.04
C GLU A 6 -6.47 -4.65 2.86
N VAL A 7 -6.12 -3.47 2.34
CA VAL A 7 -6.83 -2.83 1.22
C VAL A 7 -6.70 -3.64 -0.09
N LEU A 8 -5.53 -4.24 -0.36
CA LEU A 8 -5.37 -5.16 -1.50
C LEU A 8 -6.28 -6.39 -1.37
N GLY A 9 -6.41 -6.93 -0.16
CA GLY A 9 -7.30 -8.05 0.15
C GLY A 9 -8.78 -7.70 -0.04
N GLU A 10 -9.21 -6.56 0.49
CA GLU A 10 -10.58 -6.05 0.38
C GLU A 10 -10.99 -5.84 -1.09
N LYS A 11 -10.07 -5.38 -1.94
CA LYS A 11 -10.31 -5.19 -3.38
C LYS A 11 -10.05 -6.42 -4.25
N GLY A 12 -9.52 -7.51 -3.68
CA GLY A 12 -9.16 -8.71 -4.45
C GLY A 12 -8.01 -8.50 -5.44
N ILE A 13 -7.12 -7.53 -5.18
CA ILE A 13 -6.03 -7.14 -6.08
C ILE A 13 -4.72 -7.84 -5.70
N LYS A 14 -4.00 -8.33 -6.70
CA LYS A 14 -2.69 -8.99 -6.51
C LYS A 14 -1.57 -7.95 -6.34
N GLN A 15 -0.58 -8.26 -5.52
CA GLN A 15 0.62 -7.42 -5.36
C GLN A 15 1.41 -7.24 -6.66
N THR A 16 1.43 -8.25 -7.54
CA THR A 16 2.07 -8.16 -8.87
C THR A 16 1.44 -7.06 -9.72
N TRP A 17 0.11 -6.92 -9.67
CA TRP A 17 -0.60 -5.86 -10.37
C TRP A 17 -0.25 -4.48 -9.81
N LEU A 18 -0.20 -4.33 -8.48
CA LEU A 18 0.20 -3.07 -7.86
C LEU A 18 1.65 -2.70 -8.22
N ALA A 19 2.55 -3.69 -8.30
CA ALA A 19 3.94 -3.50 -8.70
C ALA A 19 4.06 -2.99 -10.14
N GLU A 20 3.31 -3.58 -11.07
CA GLU A 20 3.21 -3.12 -12.46
C GLU A 20 2.70 -1.67 -12.54
N LYS A 21 1.61 -1.34 -11.83
CA LYS A 21 1.03 0.02 -11.84
C LYS A 21 1.94 1.07 -11.19
N LEU A 22 2.70 0.70 -10.17
CA LEU A 22 3.67 1.60 -9.54
C LEU A 22 4.96 1.77 -10.35
N GLY A 23 5.23 0.88 -11.31
CA GLY A 23 6.54 0.79 -11.98
C GLY A 23 7.65 0.39 -11.00
N LYS A 24 7.35 -0.49 -10.03
CA LYS A 24 8.28 -0.96 -9.00
C LYS A 24 8.43 -2.48 -9.06
N SER A 25 9.55 -3.00 -8.58
CA SER A 25 9.73 -4.45 -8.49
C SER A 25 8.73 -5.06 -7.49
N TYR A 26 8.32 -6.30 -7.74
CA TYR A 26 7.47 -7.05 -6.81
C TYR A 26 8.06 -7.09 -5.39
N ASN A 27 9.37 -7.27 -5.26
CA ASN A 27 10.04 -7.32 -3.96
C ASN A 27 9.91 -6.00 -3.18
N MET A 28 9.97 -4.85 -3.88
CA MET A 28 9.78 -3.54 -3.25
C MET A 28 8.34 -3.38 -2.76
N VAL A 29 7.34 -3.68 -3.59
CA VAL A 29 5.92 -3.62 -3.19
C VAL A 29 5.63 -4.60 -2.06
N ASN A 30 6.15 -5.83 -2.12
CA ASN A 30 6.01 -6.81 -1.05
C ASN A 30 6.65 -6.33 0.27
N SER A 31 7.73 -5.54 0.22
CA SER A 31 8.28 -4.92 1.42
C SER A 31 7.29 -3.94 2.07
N TYR A 32 6.60 -3.12 1.27
CA TYR A 32 5.56 -2.21 1.75
C TYR A 32 4.37 -2.96 2.35
N VAL A 33 3.86 -3.96 1.62
CA VAL A 33 2.70 -4.78 2.00
C VAL A 33 2.95 -5.55 3.30
N GLN A 34 4.16 -6.07 3.51
CA GLN A 34 4.52 -6.77 4.74
C GLN A 34 5.08 -5.84 5.82
N ASN A 35 4.99 -4.51 5.63
CA ASN A 35 5.50 -3.50 6.56
C ASN A 35 7.01 -3.63 6.93
N ARG A 36 7.81 -4.36 6.13
CA ARG A 36 9.27 -4.46 6.30
C ARG A 36 9.98 -3.15 5.92
N SER A 37 9.38 -2.38 5.03
CA SER A 37 9.76 -1.01 4.74
C SER A 37 8.49 -0.19 4.56
N GLN A 38 8.51 1.08 4.95
CA GLN A 38 7.40 1.97 4.65
C GLN A 38 7.60 2.61 3.28
N PRO A 39 6.53 2.79 2.48
CA PRO A 39 6.60 3.65 1.32
C PRO A 39 6.87 5.10 1.78
N SER A 40 7.55 5.89 0.95
CA SER A 40 7.56 7.34 1.15
C SER A 40 6.14 7.89 1.03
N LEU A 41 5.91 9.11 1.54
CA LEU A 41 4.60 9.75 1.45
C LEU A 41 4.13 9.88 -0.01
N GLU A 42 5.02 10.24 -0.93
CA GLU A 42 4.74 10.30 -2.37
C GLU A 42 4.29 8.93 -2.92
N VAL A 43 4.99 7.85 -2.57
CA VAL A 43 4.61 6.50 -3.00
C VAL A 43 3.29 6.08 -2.39
N LEU A 44 3.01 6.44 -1.13
CA LEU A 44 1.75 6.15 -0.47
C LEU A 44 0.57 6.83 -1.18
N PHE A 45 0.71 8.10 -1.56
CA PHE A 45 -0.31 8.80 -2.35
C PHE A 45 -0.53 8.16 -3.72
N ARG A 46 0.55 7.78 -4.42
CA ARG A 46 0.44 7.05 -5.69
C ARG A 46 -0.27 5.70 -5.52
N ILE A 47 -0.04 4.99 -4.42
CA ILE A 47 -0.77 3.76 -4.11
C ILE A 47 -2.25 4.05 -3.88
N ALA A 48 -2.59 5.12 -3.16
CA ALA A 48 -3.97 5.53 -2.91
C ALA A 48 -4.71 5.86 -4.22
N GLU A 49 -4.06 6.60 -5.12
CA GLU A 49 -4.58 6.91 -6.46
C GLU A 49 -4.78 5.63 -7.30
N ILE A 50 -3.80 4.72 -7.34
CA ILE A 50 -3.88 3.47 -8.10
C ILE A 50 -5.01 2.57 -7.58
N LEU A 51 -5.19 2.55 -6.26
CA LEU A 51 -6.19 1.71 -5.61
C LEU A 51 -7.56 2.40 -5.51
N ASP A 52 -7.69 3.67 -5.90
CA ASP A 52 -8.91 4.46 -5.77
C ASP A 52 -9.46 4.43 -4.33
N VAL A 53 -8.64 4.94 -3.40
CA VAL A 53 -8.95 5.10 -1.96
C VAL A 53 -8.35 6.39 -1.42
N ASP A 54 -8.77 6.83 -0.24
CA ASP A 54 -8.09 7.93 0.45
C ASP A 54 -6.76 7.42 1.03
N ALA A 55 -5.70 8.23 1.00
CA ALA A 55 -4.41 7.87 1.57
C ALA A 55 -4.50 7.54 3.07
N LYS A 56 -5.47 8.13 3.80
CA LYS A 56 -5.74 7.78 5.20
C LYS A 56 -6.16 6.32 5.37
N ASP A 57 -6.84 5.74 4.37
CA ASP A 57 -7.32 4.35 4.43
C ASP A 57 -6.14 3.37 4.38
N LEU A 58 -5.00 3.81 3.83
CA LEU A 58 -3.75 3.06 3.80
C LEU A 58 -2.92 3.18 5.09
N ILE A 59 -3.39 3.88 6.12
CA ILE A 59 -2.68 4.11 7.38
C ILE A 59 -3.50 3.52 8.53
N LYS A 60 -2.85 2.78 9.44
CA LYS A 60 -3.48 2.39 10.71
C LYS A 60 -3.56 3.62 11.61
N SER A 61 -4.78 3.99 11.99
CA SER A 61 -5.00 5.02 13.01
C SER A 61 -4.28 4.65 14.30
N ASN A 62 -3.72 5.66 14.96
CA ASN A 62 -3.01 5.50 16.22
C ASN A 62 -3.95 5.52 17.43
N GLU A 63 -5.22 5.15 17.28
CA GLU A 63 -6.28 5.42 18.28
C GLU A 63 -6.10 4.73 19.63
N ARG A 64 -5.03 3.96 19.85
CA ARG A 64 -4.58 3.51 21.18
C ARG A 64 -3.06 3.32 21.24
N ILE A 65 -2.30 4.43 21.24
CA ILE A 65 -1.07 4.49 22.06
C ILE A 65 -1.45 5.17 23.36
#